data_AF-A0A3S0WK93-F1
#
_entry.id   AF-A0A3S0WK93-F1
#
_cell.length_a   1.000
_cell.length_b   1.000
_cell.length_c   1.000
_cell.angle_alpha   90.00
_cell.angle_beta   90.00
_cell.angle_gamma   90.00
#
_symmetry.space_group_name_H-M   'P 1'
#
loop_
_entity.id
_entity.type
_entity.pdbx_description
1 polymer ?
#
loop_
_entity_poly.entity_id
_entity_poly.type
_entity_poly.pdbx_seq_one_letter_code
_entity_poly.pdbx_strand_id
1 'polypeptide(L)'
;MASESAAPPDDIDGESASQATECREPGDFYTPAARDSVGRFCRRFLDESALTATELLHNNRHQNALSNTPTFVAILTQVERTMERKGALTPLVNEIARLTRERAKENPPPDLTPETYEAEAADLLGVRGFLGRFLLDAALSHHIVTGRNFADKAKALLALAEKTDSPDALAPIARLLGEILRSDAGTASCAQDAPFTDLIDLIVTLVAADRPLSDTAPPVFRKLHELMRRVPLPELTDSLMVAFRREMGKPACFTIASAGDMFGIEAVQREIMALSDLSARLRDAEGAYHGGPKTETALQRRTAILVNEDTVPEITKGRNFAQKLRILFVLQKMPLSPTAARAVNAYLKSFFDSRDFAGRLLDCWKERGDKLKGLAEVQKLVLASNFPSEDRDWIAGQVDDIQNAFLRTQRVLAPLIQTKEDPPPEAVLEIVRLAGDGAFCTGKSRVAVARALYRQTHRPRFVRGFLLNAASPKERQARVAWLRQSLAMVGVPFIDLSTQRVLAVDDEEGPRKLVASVLRDLGIGRIDTAADGQEALERLTAAGAEYDLIICDWMMPRLNGLDLLKRVREVRTDLPFLMVTALATLEAVKRALAHQVSGYIAKPFTPDQLEEKVFLVLAQKGMGE
;
A
#
# COMPACT_ATOMS: atom_id res chain seq x y z
N MET A 1 -47.60 -24.81 4.26
CA MET A 1 -47.57 -24.05 5.53
C MET A 1 -46.62 -22.89 5.27
N ALA A 2 -47.11 -21.81 4.69
CA ALA A 2 -47.73 -20.66 5.37
C ALA A 2 -46.72 -19.86 6.20
N SER A 3 -46.17 -18.83 5.55
CA SER A 3 -45.84 -17.51 6.08
C SER A 3 -45.33 -17.40 7.53
N GLU A 4 -44.02 -17.21 7.67
CA GLU A 4 -43.46 -16.42 8.78
C GLU A 4 -42.76 -15.19 8.18
N SER A 5 -43.51 -14.09 8.22
CA SER A 5 -43.07 -12.73 8.55
C SER A 5 -41.55 -12.54 8.70
N ALA A 6 -40.87 -12.24 7.59
CA ALA A 6 -39.61 -11.52 7.65
C ALA A 6 -39.89 -10.13 8.25
N ALA A 7 -39.41 -9.91 9.48
CA ALA A 7 -39.31 -8.57 10.04
C ALA A 7 -38.54 -7.66 9.05
N PRO A 8 -38.93 -6.39 8.88
CA PRO A 8 -38.19 -5.51 8.01
C PRO A 8 -36.76 -5.35 8.55
N PRO A 9 -35.75 -5.26 7.67
CA PRO A 9 -34.37 -5.10 8.09
C PRO A 9 -34.23 -3.82 8.91
N ASP A 10 -33.71 -3.97 10.12
CA ASP A 10 -33.14 -2.87 10.90
C ASP A 10 -31.97 -2.29 10.11
N ASP A 11 -32.24 -1.30 9.25
CA ASP A 11 -31.20 -0.50 8.62
C ASP A 11 -31.78 0.82 8.11
N ILE A 12 -31.38 1.92 8.74
CA ILE A 12 -30.53 2.96 8.16
C ILE A 12 -30.43 4.08 9.21
N ASP A 13 -29.19 4.42 9.54
CA ASP A 13 -28.74 5.53 10.37
C ASP A 13 -28.94 5.41 11.89
N GLY A 14 -27.82 5.13 12.56
CA GLY A 14 -27.51 5.74 13.86
C GLY A 14 -27.37 7.27 13.72
N GLU A 15 -28.42 7.95 13.24
CA GLU A 15 -28.72 9.27 13.73
C GLU A 15 -28.91 9.09 15.23
N SER A 16 -28.02 9.70 16.02
CA SER A 16 -28.38 10.06 17.39
C SER A 16 -29.84 10.51 17.37
N ALA A 17 -30.63 10.02 18.31
CA ALA A 17 -31.92 10.60 18.69
C ALA A 17 -31.77 12.05 19.22
N SER A 18 -30.87 12.85 18.64
CA SER A 18 -30.68 14.25 18.93
C SER A 18 -31.66 15.02 18.05
N GLN A 19 -32.74 15.42 18.70
CA GLN A 19 -33.83 16.27 18.21
C GLN A 19 -34.85 15.55 17.31
N ALA A 20 -35.62 14.63 17.89
CA ALA A 20 -37.02 14.54 17.46
C ALA A 20 -37.61 15.95 17.65
N THR A 21 -37.88 16.64 16.55
CA THR A 21 -38.46 17.98 16.58
C THR A 21 -39.74 17.92 17.39
N GLU A 22 -39.82 18.69 18.47
CA GLU A 22 -40.99 18.66 19.34
C GLU A 22 -42.13 19.43 18.65
N CYS A 23 -42.92 18.74 17.82
CA CYS A 23 -44.10 19.34 17.20
C CYS A 23 -45.14 19.66 18.28
N ARG A 24 -45.36 20.94 18.53
CA ARG A 24 -46.34 21.48 19.49
C ARG A 24 -47.47 22.21 18.77
N GLU A 25 -47.19 22.81 17.62
CA GLU A 25 -48.15 23.54 16.79
C GLU A 25 -48.09 23.10 15.31
N PRO A 26 -49.12 23.39 14.50
CA PRO A 26 -49.15 22.97 13.08
C PRO A 26 -47.97 23.52 12.26
N GLY A 27 -47.46 24.70 12.60
CA GLY A 27 -46.31 25.32 11.95
C GLY A 27 -45.02 24.51 12.06
N ASP A 28 -44.88 23.71 13.12
CA ASP A 28 -43.67 22.91 13.37
C ASP A 28 -43.44 21.84 12.30
N PHE A 29 -44.51 21.31 11.70
CA PHE A 29 -44.43 20.31 10.61
C PHE A 29 -43.76 20.87 9.35
N TYR A 30 -43.74 22.19 9.21
CA TYR A 30 -43.16 22.87 8.05
C TYR A 30 -41.71 23.30 8.28
N THR A 31 -41.14 23.05 9.45
CA THR A 31 -39.70 23.24 9.69
C THR A 31 -38.87 22.22 8.88
N PRO A 32 -37.63 22.55 8.47
CA PRO A 32 -36.77 21.61 7.75
C PRO A 32 -36.63 20.24 8.45
N ALA A 33 -36.37 20.26 9.77
CA ALA A 33 -36.20 19.03 10.56
C ALA A 33 -37.47 18.17 10.65
N ALA A 34 -38.65 18.79 10.77
CA ALA A 34 -39.91 18.05 10.76
C ALA A 34 -40.23 17.47 9.38
N ARG A 35 -39.97 18.21 8.29
CA ARG A 35 -40.13 17.69 6.92
C ARG A 35 -39.20 16.54 6.62
N ASP A 36 -37.96 16.60 7.09
CA ASP A 36 -37.02 15.49 7.01
C ASP A 36 -37.55 14.26 7.75
N SER A 37 -38.16 14.47 8.91
CA SER A 37 -38.83 13.39 9.65
C SER A 37 -40.03 12.84 8.90
N VAL A 38 -40.88 13.69 8.30
CA VAL A 38 -41.99 13.25 7.43
C VAL A 38 -41.45 12.45 6.24
N GLY A 39 -40.39 12.93 5.59
CA GLY A 39 -39.72 12.25 4.47
C GLY A 39 -39.21 10.86 4.85
N ARG A 40 -38.65 10.70 6.06
CA ARG A 40 -38.19 9.41 6.59
C ARG A 40 -39.35 8.49 6.95
N PHE A 41 -40.29 8.95 7.78
CA PHE A 41 -41.39 8.10 8.27
C PHE A 41 -42.41 7.73 7.19
N CYS A 42 -42.62 8.61 6.19
CA CYS A 42 -43.51 8.37 5.07
C CYS A 42 -42.79 7.90 3.80
N ARG A 43 -41.48 7.57 3.87
CA ARG A 43 -40.62 7.29 2.70
C ARG A 43 -41.26 6.37 1.67
N ARG A 44 -41.78 5.21 2.12
CA ARG A 44 -42.37 4.22 1.23
C ARG A 44 -43.53 4.78 0.41
N PHE A 45 -44.47 5.46 1.08
CA PHE A 45 -45.62 6.08 0.42
C PHE A 45 -45.19 7.18 -0.56
N LEU A 46 -44.23 8.01 -0.14
CA LEU A 46 -43.68 9.09 -0.94
C LEU A 46 -43.00 8.55 -2.20
N ASP A 47 -42.17 7.52 -2.08
CA ASP A 47 -41.46 6.92 -3.23
C ASP A 47 -42.43 6.22 -4.20
N GLU A 48 -43.38 5.43 -3.70
CA GLU A 48 -44.40 4.75 -4.52
C GLU A 48 -45.30 5.74 -5.29
N SER A 49 -45.52 6.94 -4.74
CA SER A 49 -46.35 7.98 -5.34
C SER A 49 -45.55 9.08 -6.06
N ALA A 50 -44.22 8.95 -6.09
CA ALA A 50 -43.29 9.97 -6.56
C ALA A 50 -43.51 11.37 -5.94
N LEU A 51 -43.73 11.45 -4.63
CA LEU A 51 -44.06 12.68 -3.89
C LEU A 51 -42.90 13.14 -2.99
N THR A 52 -42.80 14.45 -2.80
CA THR A 52 -41.97 15.08 -1.77
C THR A 52 -42.74 15.22 -0.44
N ALA A 53 -42.03 15.42 0.67
CA ALA A 53 -42.68 15.67 1.96
C ALA A 53 -43.46 16.98 1.94
N THR A 54 -42.93 17.99 1.26
CA THR A 54 -43.61 19.26 1.04
C THR A 54 -44.91 19.09 0.23
N GLU A 55 -44.92 18.31 -0.86
CA GLU A 55 -46.17 18.03 -1.61
C GLU A 55 -47.23 17.35 -0.75
N LEU A 56 -46.83 16.39 0.09
CA LEU A 56 -47.72 15.73 1.02
C LEU A 56 -48.34 16.73 2.02
N LEU A 57 -47.57 17.69 2.53
CA LEU A 57 -48.05 18.67 3.51
C LEU A 57 -48.93 19.77 2.90
N HIS A 58 -48.91 19.97 1.57
CA HIS A 58 -49.63 21.06 0.91
C HIS A 58 -50.75 20.62 -0.03
N ASN A 59 -50.98 19.32 -0.23
CA ASN A 59 -51.98 18.81 -1.16
C ASN A 59 -53.00 17.87 -0.48
N ASN A 60 -54.27 18.32 -0.47
CA ASN A 60 -55.39 17.58 0.14
C ASN A 60 -55.57 16.17 -0.46
N ARG A 61 -55.31 15.97 -1.75
CA ARG A 61 -55.42 14.65 -2.39
C ARG A 61 -54.39 13.67 -1.81
N HIS A 62 -53.16 14.12 -1.60
CA HIS A 62 -52.08 13.29 -1.07
C HIS A 62 -52.27 13.02 0.43
N GLN A 63 -52.75 14.01 1.19
CA GLN A 63 -53.11 13.84 2.60
C GLN A 63 -54.21 12.80 2.78
N ASN A 64 -55.29 12.88 2.00
CA ASN A 64 -56.40 11.91 2.05
C ASN A 64 -55.95 10.51 1.60
N ALA A 65 -55.08 10.43 0.59
CA ALA A 65 -54.54 9.15 0.13
C ALA A 65 -53.74 8.47 1.24
N LEU A 66 -52.88 9.20 1.96
CA LEU A 66 -52.12 8.67 3.08
C LEU A 66 -53.02 8.31 4.26
N SER A 67 -53.97 9.18 4.65
CA SER A 67 -54.83 8.98 5.82
C SER A 67 -55.70 7.74 5.75
N ASN A 68 -56.03 7.29 4.53
CA ASN A 68 -56.84 6.09 4.29
C ASN A 68 -56.02 4.78 4.32
N THR A 69 -54.71 4.85 4.57
CA THR A 69 -53.85 3.67 4.66
C THR A 69 -53.72 3.18 6.11
N PRO A 70 -53.80 1.85 6.37
CA PRO A 70 -53.45 1.29 7.68
C PRO A 70 -52.02 1.66 8.12
N THR A 71 -51.12 1.82 7.13
CA THR A 71 -49.75 2.28 7.30
C THR A 71 -49.66 3.63 7.98
N PHE A 72 -50.57 4.56 7.71
CA PHE A 72 -50.55 5.88 8.32
C PHE A 72 -50.83 5.85 9.83
N VAL A 73 -51.79 5.03 10.28
CA VAL A 73 -52.05 4.84 11.71
C VAL A 73 -50.84 4.22 12.41
N ALA A 74 -50.17 3.27 11.75
CA ALA A 74 -48.93 2.67 12.25
C ALA A 74 -47.79 3.70 12.34
N ILE A 75 -47.61 4.53 11.30
CA ILE A 75 -46.64 5.63 11.29
C ILE A 75 -46.91 6.60 12.46
N LEU A 76 -48.13 7.11 12.60
CA LEU A 76 -48.48 8.03 13.68
C LEU A 76 -48.22 7.42 15.05
N THR A 77 -48.62 6.16 15.27
CA THR A 77 -48.38 5.45 16.52
C THR A 77 -46.88 5.30 16.80
N GLN A 78 -46.08 5.03 15.77
CA GLN A 78 -44.63 4.91 15.89
C GLN A 78 -43.98 6.24 16.27
N VAL A 79 -44.34 7.33 15.58
CA VAL A 79 -43.80 8.66 15.88
C VAL A 79 -44.22 9.12 17.29
N GLU A 80 -45.48 8.91 17.67
CA GLU A 80 -45.96 9.25 19.03
C GLU A 80 -45.25 8.46 20.14
N ARG A 81 -44.84 7.20 19.87
CA ARG A 81 -43.99 6.43 20.78
C ARG A 81 -42.59 7.03 20.89
N THR A 82 -41.97 7.38 19.77
CA THR A 82 -40.64 8.02 19.75
C THR A 82 -40.64 9.37 20.45
N MET A 83 -41.75 10.11 20.37
CA MET A 83 -41.95 11.38 21.08
C MET A 83 -42.40 11.21 22.54
N GLU A 84 -42.64 9.98 23.01
CA GLU A 84 -43.22 9.66 24.33
C GLU A 84 -44.56 10.39 24.62
N ARG A 85 -45.34 10.70 23.57
CA ARG A 85 -46.59 11.49 23.65
C ARG A 85 -47.72 10.85 22.85
N LYS A 86 -48.40 9.89 23.45
CA LYS A 86 -49.55 9.19 22.84
C LYS A 86 -50.70 10.16 22.51
N GLY A 87 -51.19 10.13 21.28
CA GLY A 87 -52.32 10.92 20.80
C GLY A 87 -52.02 12.39 20.47
N ALA A 88 -50.77 12.84 20.57
CA ALA A 88 -50.42 14.25 20.42
C ALA A 88 -50.38 14.72 18.95
N LEU A 89 -50.12 13.83 17.99
CA LEU A 89 -49.95 14.22 16.58
C LEU A 89 -51.27 14.23 15.81
N THR A 90 -52.23 13.39 16.19
CA THR A 90 -53.52 13.30 15.50
C THR A 90 -54.25 14.65 15.39
N PRO A 91 -54.36 15.48 16.46
CA PRO A 91 -54.97 16.80 16.37
C PRO A 91 -54.20 17.75 15.43
N LEU A 92 -52.86 17.72 15.45
CA LEU A 92 -52.02 18.57 14.62
C LEU A 92 -52.14 18.20 13.14
N VAL A 93 -52.19 16.91 12.80
CA VAL A 93 -52.37 16.47 11.40
C VAL A 93 -53.76 16.85 10.87
N ASN A 94 -54.80 16.70 11.70
CA ASN A 94 -56.15 17.15 11.33
C ASN A 94 -56.20 18.66 11.09
N GLU A 95 -55.47 19.42 11.90
CA GLU A 95 -55.34 20.87 11.75
C GLU A 95 -54.59 21.26 10.47
N ILE A 96 -53.51 20.56 10.11
CA ILE A 96 -52.81 20.73 8.83
C ILE A 96 -53.74 20.47 7.64
N ALA A 97 -54.55 19.41 7.71
CA ALA A 97 -55.53 19.10 6.68
C ALA A 97 -56.66 20.15 6.61
N ARG A 98 -57.03 20.78 7.74
CA ARG A 98 -57.95 21.93 7.77
C ARG A 98 -57.32 23.14 7.08
N LEU A 99 -56.11 23.54 7.48
CA LEU A 99 -55.38 24.67 6.89
C LEU A 99 -55.18 24.52 5.39
N THR A 100 -54.83 23.31 4.92
CA THR A 100 -54.66 23.01 3.50
C THR A 100 -55.96 23.22 2.71
N ARG A 101 -57.11 22.82 3.28
CA ARG A 101 -58.45 22.97 2.66
C ARG A 101 -58.95 24.41 2.68
N GLU A 102 -58.72 25.14 3.76
CA GLU A 102 -59.10 26.56 3.87
C GLU A 102 -58.30 27.41 2.90
N ARG A 103 -56.98 27.22 2.86
CA ARG A 103 -56.11 27.87 1.86
C ARG A 103 -56.60 27.62 0.45
N ALA A 104 -56.90 26.37 0.09
CA ALA A 104 -57.37 26.04 -1.26
C ALA A 104 -58.66 26.77 -1.67
N LYS A 105 -59.45 27.29 -0.72
CA LYS A 105 -60.64 28.10 -0.99
C LYS A 105 -60.36 29.59 -0.98
N GLU A 106 -59.57 30.06 -0.02
CA GLU A 106 -59.39 31.50 0.25
C GLU A 106 -58.21 32.11 -0.50
N ASN A 107 -57.13 31.35 -0.71
CA ASN A 107 -55.89 31.79 -1.35
C ASN A 107 -55.33 30.67 -2.25
N PRO A 108 -55.89 30.47 -3.45
CA PRO A 108 -55.36 29.48 -4.39
C PRO A 108 -53.91 29.81 -4.78
N PRO A 109 -53.05 28.80 -5.02
CA PRO A 109 -51.66 29.05 -5.35
C PRO A 109 -51.53 29.77 -6.71
N PRO A 110 -50.62 30.75 -6.85
CA PRO A 110 -50.37 31.42 -8.13
C PRO A 110 -49.69 30.47 -9.13
N ASP A 111 -49.88 30.73 -10.42
CA ASP A 111 -49.16 30.05 -11.49
C ASP A 111 -47.73 30.61 -11.61
N LEU A 112 -46.74 29.76 -11.32
CA LEU A 112 -45.32 30.15 -11.35
C LEU A 112 -44.73 29.96 -12.76
N THR A 113 -44.04 30.98 -13.24
CA THR A 113 -43.22 30.94 -14.48
C THR A 113 -41.78 31.38 -14.16
N PRO A 114 -40.76 30.97 -14.95
CA PRO A 114 -39.39 31.41 -14.72
C PRO A 114 -39.22 32.93 -14.66
N GLU A 115 -40.01 33.66 -15.45
CA GLU A 115 -39.97 35.13 -15.52
C GLU A 115 -40.59 35.81 -14.31
N THR A 116 -41.62 35.22 -13.71
CA THR A 116 -42.39 35.82 -12.59
C THR A 116 -41.97 35.28 -11.23
N TYR A 117 -41.30 34.13 -11.17
CA TYR A 117 -41.04 33.40 -9.94
C TYR A 117 -40.33 34.23 -8.86
N GLU A 118 -39.29 35.00 -9.21
CA GLU A 118 -38.54 35.79 -8.22
C GLU A 118 -39.43 36.86 -7.56
N ALA A 119 -40.25 37.55 -8.35
CA ALA A 119 -41.15 38.59 -7.85
C ALA A 119 -42.27 38.00 -6.98
N GLU A 120 -42.87 36.89 -7.41
CA GLU A 120 -43.90 36.18 -6.65
C GLU A 120 -43.35 35.61 -5.34
N ALA A 121 -42.15 35.04 -5.36
CA ALA A 121 -41.48 34.55 -4.16
C ALA A 121 -41.19 35.69 -3.18
N ALA A 122 -40.74 36.85 -3.66
CA ALA A 122 -40.49 38.03 -2.83
C ALA A 122 -41.79 38.58 -2.20
N ASP A 123 -42.89 38.65 -2.95
CA ASP A 123 -44.20 39.10 -2.44
C ASP A 123 -44.72 38.16 -1.34
N LEU A 124 -44.71 36.86 -1.60
CA LEU A 124 -45.14 35.84 -0.64
C LEU A 124 -44.26 35.84 0.62
N LEU A 125 -42.93 35.96 0.47
CA LEU A 125 -42.01 36.05 1.61
C LEU A 125 -42.12 37.38 2.37
N GLY A 126 -42.64 38.44 1.74
CA GLY A 126 -42.99 39.70 2.39
C GLY A 126 -44.09 39.55 3.44
N VAL A 127 -44.93 38.51 3.33
CA VAL A 127 -45.89 38.12 4.37
C VAL A 127 -45.14 37.53 5.57
N ARG A 128 -45.00 38.33 6.63
CA ARG A 128 -44.21 37.99 7.81
C ARG A 128 -44.58 36.63 8.42
N GLY A 129 -43.55 35.88 8.81
CA GLY A 129 -43.68 34.71 9.68
C GLY A 129 -43.83 33.38 8.94
N PHE A 130 -44.71 32.52 9.44
CA PHE A 130 -44.95 31.18 8.90
C PHE A 130 -45.77 31.21 7.60
N LEU A 131 -46.73 32.14 7.50
CA LEU A 131 -47.71 32.18 6.42
C LEU A 131 -47.08 32.37 5.03
N GLY A 132 -46.15 33.30 4.86
CA GLY A 132 -45.49 33.52 3.57
C GLY A 132 -44.76 32.29 3.03
N ARG A 133 -43.98 31.63 3.90
CA ARG A 133 -43.30 30.37 3.57
C ARG A 133 -44.27 29.24 3.25
N PHE A 134 -45.36 29.13 4.02
CA PHE A 134 -46.42 28.16 3.77
C PHE A 134 -47.11 28.38 2.41
N LEU A 135 -47.35 29.63 2.01
CA LEU A 135 -47.95 29.95 0.71
C LEU A 135 -47.00 29.70 -0.46
N LEU A 136 -45.73 30.07 -0.32
CA LEU A 136 -44.71 29.79 -1.35
C LEU A 136 -44.51 28.29 -1.57
N ASP A 137 -44.47 27.50 -0.50
CA ASP A 137 -44.36 26.05 -0.60
C ASP A 137 -45.59 25.40 -1.23
N ALA A 138 -46.78 25.98 -0.98
CA ALA A 138 -47.99 25.58 -1.66
C ALA A 138 -47.95 25.87 -3.17
N ALA A 139 -47.44 27.04 -3.56
CA ALA A 139 -47.26 27.44 -4.96
C ALA A 139 -46.29 26.52 -5.70
N LEU A 140 -45.13 26.23 -5.09
CA LEU A 140 -44.15 25.29 -5.63
C LEU A 140 -44.71 23.87 -5.73
N SER A 141 -45.43 23.41 -4.70
CA SER A 141 -46.10 22.10 -4.72
C SER A 141 -47.15 22.02 -5.83
N HIS A 142 -47.87 23.11 -6.08
CA HIS A 142 -48.83 23.19 -7.19
C HIS A 142 -48.14 23.12 -8.55
N HIS A 143 -47.03 23.85 -8.71
CA HIS A 143 -46.26 23.87 -9.96
C HIS A 143 -45.73 22.48 -10.36
N ILE A 144 -45.29 21.66 -9.41
CA ILE A 144 -44.70 20.35 -9.69
C ILE A 144 -45.69 19.18 -9.74
N VAL A 145 -46.96 19.41 -9.37
CA VAL A 145 -47.97 18.35 -9.21
C VAL A 145 -48.24 17.56 -10.51
N THR A 146 -47.98 18.17 -11.67
CA THR A 146 -48.20 17.56 -12.98
C THR A 146 -47.05 16.64 -13.42
N GLY A 147 -45.92 16.65 -12.71
CA GLY A 147 -44.78 15.78 -12.98
C GLY A 147 -45.12 14.32 -12.70
N ARG A 148 -44.86 13.44 -13.68
CA ARG A 148 -45.22 12.00 -13.59
C ARG A 148 -44.23 11.20 -12.75
N ASN A 149 -43.02 11.71 -12.58
CA ASN A 149 -41.93 11.12 -11.81
C ASN A 149 -41.08 12.23 -11.18
N PHE A 150 -40.13 11.85 -10.33
CA PHE A 150 -39.25 12.80 -9.65
C PHE A 150 -38.37 13.63 -10.61
N ALA A 151 -37.88 13.06 -11.71
CA ALA A 151 -37.07 13.79 -12.68
C ALA A 151 -37.85 14.92 -13.37
N ASP A 152 -39.12 14.70 -13.71
CA ASP A 152 -39.97 15.73 -14.30
C ASP A 152 -40.22 16.87 -13.31
N LYS A 153 -40.42 16.55 -12.03
CA LYS A 153 -40.57 17.53 -10.96
C LYS A 153 -39.29 18.33 -10.74
N ALA A 154 -38.13 17.66 -10.70
CA ALA A 154 -36.83 18.32 -10.59
C ALA A 154 -36.56 19.26 -11.78
N LYS A 155 -36.91 18.85 -13.02
CA LYS A 155 -36.79 19.71 -14.20
C LYS A 155 -37.68 20.96 -14.10
N ALA A 156 -38.91 20.82 -13.60
CA ALA A 156 -39.82 21.95 -13.41
C ALA A 156 -39.26 22.96 -12.39
N LEU A 157 -38.77 22.47 -11.25
CA LEU A 157 -38.10 23.30 -10.23
C LEU A 157 -36.86 24.00 -10.78
N LEU A 158 -36.01 23.27 -11.50
CA LEU A 158 -34.81 23.83 -12.11
C LEU A 158 -35.13 24.88 -13.18
N ALA A 159 -36.23 24.71 -13.93
CA ALA A 159 -36.68 25.71 -14.89
C ALA A 159 -37.07 27.03 -14.20
N LEU A 160 -37.74 26.99 -13.05
CA LEU A 160 -38.01 28.20 -12.26
C LEU A 160 -36.72 28.86 -11.75
N ALA A 161 -35.73 28.05 -11.37
CA ALA A 161 -34.44 28.54 -10.90
C ALA A 161 -33.58 29.17 -12.01
N GLU A 162 -33.83 28.92 -13.31
CA GLU A 162 -32.96 29.36 -14.41
C GLU A 162 -32.76 30.88 -14.47
N LYS A 163 -33.76 31.66 -14.06
CA LYS A 163 -33.77 33.13 -14.22
C LYS A 163 -33.54 33.92 -12.93
N THR A 164 -33.32 33.25 -11.81
CA THR A 164 -33.14 33.91 -10.51
C THR A 164 -31.81 33.52 -9.85
N ASP A 165 -31.16 34.52 -9.26
CA ASP A 165 -29.97 34.36 -8.42
C ASP A 165 -30.25 34.73 -6.96
N SER A 166 -31.51 35.05 -6.63
CA SER A 166 -31.92 35.44 -5.29
C SER A 166 -31.84 34.25 -4.33
N PRO A 167 -31.02 34.31 -3.25
CA PRO A 167 -30.91 33.21 -2.29
C PRO A 167 -32.24 32.84 -1.63
N ASP A 168 -33.07 33.85 -1.33
CA ASP A 168 -34.37 33.66 -0.68
C ASP A 168 -35.38 32.96 -1.60
N ALA A 169 -35.35 33.28 -2.91
CA ALA A 169 -36.18 32.60 -3.90
C ALA A 169 -35.66 31.19 -4.23
N LEU A 170 -34.34 30.97 -4.19
CA LEU A 170 -33.73 29.67 -4.48
C LEU A 170 -33.83 28.68 -3.31
N ALA A 171 -33.84 29.14 -2.05
CA ALA A 171 -33.84 28.26 -0.89
C ALA A 171 -35.02 27.26 -0.86
N PRO A 172 -36.29 27.65 -1.11
CA PRO A 172 -37.41 26.71 -1.19
C PRO A 172 -37.27 25.69 -2.33
N ILE A 173 -36.75 26.10 -3.49
CA ILE A 173 -36.45 25.21 -4.62
C ILE A 173 -35.35 24.22 -4.24
N ALA A 174 -34.24 24.70 -3.67
CA ALA A 174 -33.10 23.89 -3.27
C ALA A 174 -33.52 22.83 -2.24
N ARG A 175 -34.39 23.18 -1.29
CA ARG A 175 -34.95 22.23 -0.33
C ARG A 175 -35.82 21.16 -1.00
N LEU A 176 -36.73 21.53 -1.91
CA LEU A 176 -37.56 20.56 -2.64
C LEU A 176 -36.71 19.62 -3.51
N LEU A 177 -35.70 20.16 -4.21
CA LEU A 177 -34.71 19.35 -4.93
C LEU A 177 -33.96 18.42 -3.96
N GLY A 178 -33.61 18.91 -2.77
CA GLY A 178 -33.02 18.12 -1.70
C GLY A 178 -33.92 16.98 -1.22
N GLU A 179 -35.22 17.22 -1.02
CA GLU A 179 -36.20 16.17 -0.68
C GLU A 179 -36.26 15.07 -1.75
N ILE A 180 -36.22 15.46 -3.03
CA ILE A 180 -36.17 14.52 -4.17
C ILE A 180 -34.87 13.70 -4.14
N LEU A 181 -33.70 14.35 -4.04
CA LEU A 181 -32.39 13.68 -4.10
C LEU A 181 -32.09 12.87 -2.83
N ARG A 182 -32.71 13.16 -1.70
CA ARG A 182 -32.61 12.30 -0.50
C ARG A 182 -33.37 10.98 -0.65
N SER A 183 -34.33 10.89 -1.57
CA SER A 183 -35.04 9.64 -1.90
C SER A 183 -34.20 8.75 -2.81
N ASP A 184 -34.27 7.43 -2.61
CA ASP A 184 -33.64 6.46 -3.50
C ASP A 184 -34.29 6.50 -4.89
N ALA A 185 -35.63 6.41 -4.93
CA ALA A 185 -36.42 6.53 -6.16
C ALA A 185 -36.24 7.90 -6.83
N GLY A 186 -36.13 8.97 -6.04
CA GLY A 186 -35.90 10.32 -6.55
C GLY A 186 -34.52 10.50 -7.18
N THR A 187 -33.47 10.00 -6.51
CA THR A 187 -32.10 10.01 -7.05
C THR A 187 -32.01 9.19 -8.33
N ALA A 188 -32.52 7.96 -8.31
CA ALA A 188 -32.50 7.05 -9.45
C ALA A 188 -33.24 7.66 -10.66
N SER A 189 -34.44 8.22 -10.43
CA SER A 189 -35.21 8.90 -11.47
C SER A 189 -34.44 10.08 -12.07
N CYS A 190 -33.85 10.95 -11.25
CA CYS A 190 -33.08 12.11 -11.70
C CYS A 190 -31.79 11.70 -12.45
N ALA A 191 -31.18 10.57 -12.05
CA ALA A 191 -29.99 10.01 -12.65
C ALA A 191 -30.28 9.11 -13.87
N GLN A 192 -31.55 8.91 -14.23
CA GLN A 192 -31.96 7.96 -15.29
C GLN A 192 -31.44 6.54 -15.06
N ASP A 193 -31.52 6.07 -13.81
CA ASP A 193 -31.06 4.74 -13.39
C ASP A 193 -29.58 4.48 -13.73
N ALA A 194 -28.76 5.54 -13.66
CA ALA A 194 -27.32 5.44 -13.87
C ALA A 194 -26.70 4.34 -13.00
N PRO A 195 -25.72 3.58 -13.51
CA PRO A 195 -24.95 2.63 -12.72
C PRO A 195 -24.36 3.27 -11.47
N PHE A 196 -24.14 2.48 -10.42
CA PHE A 196 -23.59 2.94 -9.14
C PHE A 196 -22.35 3.84 -9.29
N THR A 197 -21.38 3.43 -10.13
CA THR A 197 -20.15 4.19 -10.39
C THR A 197 -20.44 5.59 -10.92
N ASP A 198 -21.34 5.66 -11.89
CA ASP A 198 -21.66 6.88 -12.62
C ASP A 198 -22.46 7.80 -11.71
N LEU A 199 -23.40 7.25 -10.93
CA LEU A 199 -24.17 8.01 -9.95
C LEU A 199 -23.29 8.62 -8.86
N ILE A 200 -22.37 7.85 -8.28
CA ILE A 200 -21.42 8.38 -7.28
C ILE A 200 -20.59 9.49 -7.91
N ASP A 201 -20.10 9.28 -9.12
CA ASP A 201 -19.28 10.28 -9.81
C ASP A 201 -20.04 11.58 -10.11
N LEU A 202 -21.29 11.48 -10.54
CA LEU A 202 -22.18 12.62 -10.72
C LEU A 202 -22.32 13.41 -9.42
N ILE A 203 -22.65 12.73 -8.31
CA ILE A 203 -22.85 13.39 -7.02
C ILE A 203 -21.56 14.09 -6.55
N VAL A 204 -20.42 13.41 -6.60
CA VAL A 204 -19.13 13.97 -6.15
C VAL A 204 -18.73 15.16 -7.01
N THR A 205 -18.91 15.08 -8.32
CA THR A 205 -18.59 16.19 -9.25
C THR A 205 -19.45 17.43 -8.97
N LEU A 206 -20.72 17.27 -8.60
CA LEU A 206 -21.58 18.38 -8.19
C LEU A 206 -21.12 19.02 -6.87
N VAL A 207 -20.72 18.21 -5.89
CA VAL A 207 -20.38 18.67 -4.54
C VAL A 207 -18.97 19.28 -4.47
N ALA A 208 -17.98 18.58 -5.03
CA ALA A 208 -16.58 19.02 -4.99
C ALA A 208 -16.28 20.10 -6.03
N ALA A 209 -17.08 20.17 -7.11
CA ALA A 209 -16.84 21.03 -8.27
C ALA A 209 -15.39 20.91 -8.82
N ASP A 210 -14.82 19.72 -8.68
CA ASP A 210 -13.42 19.40 -9.00
C ASP A 210 -13.15 19.30 -10.50
N ARG A 211 -14.19 18.99 -11.28
CA ARG A 211 -14.11 18.77 -12.74
C ARG A 211 -15.43 19.07 -13.45
N PRO A 212 -15.43 19.23 -14.79
CA PRO A 212 -16.68 19.31 -15.55
C PRO A 212 -17.43 17.97 -15.56
N LEU A 213 -18.76 18.03 -15.66
CA LEU A 213 -19.59 16.86 -15.90
C LEU A 213 -19.34 16.27 -17.30
N SER A 214 -19.53 14.94 -17.41
CA SER A 214 -19.55 14.25 -18.71
C SER A 214 -20.69 14.77 -19.60
N ASP A 215 -20.47 14.81 -20.92
CA ASP A 215 -21.50 15.15 -21.91
C ASP A 215 -22.69 14.18 -21.88
N THR A 216 -22.48 12.95 -21.38
CA THR A 216 -23.51 11.93 -21.20
C THR A 216 -24.32 12.10 -19.91
N ALA A 217 -24.02 13.13 -19.10
CA ALA A 217 -24.69 13.32 -17.81
C ALA A 217 -26.21 13.56 -17.99
N PRO A 218 -27.04 12.99 -17.08
CA PRO A 218 -28.48 13.18 -17.10
C PRO A 218 -28.87 14.67 -17.10
N PRO A 219 -29.94 15.08 -17.81
CA PRO A 219 -30.32 16.49 -17.93
C PRO A 219 -30.52 17.22 -16.60
N VAL A 220 -31.06 16.53 -15.58
CA VAL A 220 -31.26 17.09 -14.24
C VAL A 220 -29.93 17.43 -13.59
N PHE A 221 -28.95 16.52 -13.65
CA PHE A 221 -27.61 16.74 -13.08
C PHE A 221 -26.83 17.84 -13.80
N ARG A 222 -26.97 17.98 -15.12
CA ARG A 222 -26.38 19.11 -15.87
C ARG A 222 -26.91 20.45 -15.40
N LYS A 223 -28.24 20.59 -15.30
CA LYS A 223 -28.88 21.81 -14.79
C LYS A 223 -28.54 22.09 -13.32
N LEU A 224 -28.46 21.06 -12.48
CA LEU A 224 -28.00 21.21 -11.09
C LEU A 224 -26.58 21.76 -11.01
N HIS A 225 -25.66 21.23 -11.83
CA HIS A 225 -24.28 21.70 -11.88
C HIS A 225 -24.18 23.16 -12.35
N GLU A 226 -24.95 23.54 -13.38
CA GLU A 226 -25.03 24.94 -13.82
C GLU A 226 -25.52 25.86 -12.68
N LEU A 227 -26.59 25.47 -11.98
CA LEU A 227 -27.17 26.24 -10.88
C LEU A 227 -26.21 26.35 -9.69
N MET A 228 -25.62 25.25 -9.23
CA MET A 228 -24.73 25.21 -8.06
C MET A 228 -23.39 25.93 -8.31
N ARG A 229 -22.96 26.05 -9.57
CA ARG A 229 -21.81 26.89 -9.93
C ARG A 229 -22.15 28.38 -9.94
N ARG A 230 -23.41 28.72 -10.22
CA ARG A 230 -23.88 30.10 -10.27
C ARG A 230 -24.13 30.65 -8.87
N VAL A 231 -24.77 29.86 -8.00
CA VAL A 231 -25.13 30.25 -6.62
C VAL A 231 -24.79 29.11 -5.65
N PRO A 232 -24.12 29.39 -4.51
CA PRO A 232 -23.86 28.38 -3.50
C PRO A 232 -25.16 27.95 -2.79
N LEU A 233 -25.45 26.65 -2.80
CA LEU A 233 -26.67 26.05 -2.23
C LEU A 233 -26.31 24.98 -1.17
N PRO A 234 -25.94 25.39 0.07
CA PRO A 234 -25.43 24.46 1.08
C PRO A 234 -26.42 23.36 1.47
N GLU A 235 -27.72 23.66 1.61
CA GLU A 235 -28.74 22.66 1.94
C GLU A 235 -28.88 21.56 0.86
N LEU A 236 -28.67 21.94 -0.41
CA LEU A 236 -28.70 21.00 -1.53
C LEU A 236 -27.44 20.15 -1.54
N THR A 237 -26.27 20.74 -1.28
CA THR A 237 -25.01 20.01 -1.08
C THR A 237 -25.14 18.98 0.04
N ASP A 238 -25.74 19.35 1.18
CA ASP A 238 -25.97 18.42 2.29
C ASP A 238 -26.89 17.26 1.88
N SER A 239 -27.92 17.56 1.10
CA SER A 239 -28.87 16.57 0.57
C SER A 239 -28.20 15.59 -0.40
N LEU A 240 -27.32 16.09 -1.28
CA LEU A 240 -26.49 15.26 -2.15
C LEU A 240 -25.53 14.38 -1.35
N MET A 241 -24.96 14.89 -0.25
CA MET A 241 -24.11 14.08 0.62
C MET A 241 -24.87 13.02 1.41
N VAL A 242 -26.15 13.27 1.74
CA VAL A 242 -27.05 12.21 2.27
C VAL A 242 -27.25 11.13 1.21
N ALA A 243 -27.54 11.50 -0.03
CA ALA A 243 -27.70 10.55 -1.14
C ALA A 243 -26.42 9.73 -1.37
N PHE A 244 -25.26 10.39 -1.41
CA PHE A 244 -23.95 9.74 -1.52
C PHE A 244 -23.77 8.67 -0.44
N ARG A 245 -23.95 9.02 0.84
CA ARG A 245 -23.74 8.08 1.95
C ARG A 245 -24.70 6.88 1.87
N ARG A 246 -25.94 7.09 1.44
CA ARG A 246 -26.92 6.02 1.20
C ARG A 246 -26.43 5.07 0.12
N GLU A 247 -25.98 5.59 -1.02
CA GLU A 247 -25.45 4.77 -2.12
C GLU A 247 -24.18 4.00 -1.70
N MET A 248 -23.29 4.63 -0.94
CA MET A 248 -22.06 3.99 -0.42
C MET A 248 -22.34 2.79 0.50
N GLY A 249 -23.53 2.73 1.12
CA GLY A 249 -23.96 1.59 1.94
C GLY A 249 -24.46 0.38 1.15
N LYS A 250 -24.76 0.53 -0.14
CA LYS A 250 -25.26 -0.57 -0.99
C LYS A 250 -24.11 -1.54 -1.36
N PRO A 251 -24.38 -2.82 -1.69
CA PRO A 251 -23.33 -3.80 -2.00
C PRO A 251 -22.66 -3.65 -3.38
N ALA A 252 -23.08 -2.71 -4.23
CA ALA A 252 -22.53 -2.51 -5.58
C ALA A 252 -21.08 -2.01 -5.54
N CYS A 253 -20.20 -2.38 -6.48
CA CYS A 253 -18.76 -2.04 -6.49
C CYS A 253 -18.38 -0.92 -7.49
N PHE A 254 -17.29 -0.22 -7.21
CA PHE A 254 -16.71 0.80 -8.10
C PHE A 254 -16.05 0.19 -9.34
N THR A 255 -15.57 -1.05 -9.23
CA THR A 255 -14.86 -1.72 -10.31
C THR A 255 -15.56 -3.01 -10.69
N ILE A 256 -15.57 -3.31 -12.00
CA ILE A 256 -16.09 -4.58 -12.50
C ILE A 256 -15.11 -5.67 -12.05
N ALA A 257 -15.54 -6.47 -11.07
CA ALA A 257 -14.90 -7.74 -10.76
C ALA A 257 -15.26 -8.72 -11.89
N SER A 258 -14.25 -9.38 -12.48
CA SER A 258 -14.46 -10.53 -13.35
C SER A 258 -15.35 -11.53 -12.62
N ALA A 259 -16.38 -12.07 -13.30
CA ALA A 259 -17.34 -12.98 -12.68
C ALA A 259 -16.61 -14.11 -11.93
N GLY A 260 -16.67 -14.08 -10.59
CA GLY A 260 -16.02 -15.05 -9.69
C GLY A 260 -14.85 -14.54 -8.84
N ASP A 261 -14.31 -13.34 -9.06
CA ASP A 261 -13.10 -12.83 -8.38
C ASP A 261 -13.36 -11.65 -7.42
N MET A 262 -14.58 -11.53 -6.89
CA MET A 262 -14.98 -10.42 -6.01
C MET A 262 -14.10 -10.28 -4.75
N PHE A 263 -13.45 -11.37 -4.33
CA PHE A 263 -12.52 -11.42 -3.20
C PHE A 263 -11.06 -11.63 -3.64
N GLY A 264 -10.77 -11.51 -4.93
CA GLY A 264 -9.40 -11.52 -5.45
C GLY A 264 -8.63 -10.29 -5.03
N ILE A 265 -7.32 -10.45 -4.83
CA ILE A 265 -6.42 -9.35 -4.44
C ILE A 265 -6.50 -8.20 -5.44
N GLU A 266 -6.55 -8.50 -6.73
CA GLU A 266 -6.59 -7.49 -7.79
C GLU A 266 -7.90 -6.72 -7.81
N ALA A 267 -9.03 -7.38 -7.55
CA ALA A 267 -10.33 -6.72 -7.42
C ALA A 267 -10.37 -5.84 -6.17
N VAL A 268 -9.94 -6.37 -5.02
CA VAL A 268 -9.83 -5.63 -3.75
C VAL A 268 -8.90 -4.43 -3.90
N GLN A 269 -7.76 -4.59 -4.56
CA GLN A 269 -6.81 -3.51 -4.82
C GLN A 269 -7.41 -2.40 -5.69
N ARG A 270 -8.05 -2.77 -6.81
CA ARG A 270 -8.69 -1.81 -7.71
C ARG A 270 -9.79 -1.03 -7.00
N GLU A 271 -10.60 -1.72 -6.21
CA GLU A 271 -11.67 -1.10 -5.43
C GLU A 271 -11.12 -0.16 -4.34
N ILE A 272 -10.09 -0.56 -3.59
CA ILE A 272 -9.45 0.30 -2.59
C ILE A 272 -8.81 1.53 -3.23
N MET A 273 -8.15 1.38 -4.39
CA MET A 273 -7.58 2.52 -5.12
C MET A 273 -8.67 3.48 -5.60
N ALA A 274 -9.79 2.97 -6.12
CA ALA A 274 -10.94 3.79 -6.51
C ALA A 274 -11.54 4.53 -5.31
N LEU A 275 -11.67 3.87 -4.15
CA LEU A 275 -12.12 4.51 -2.91
C LEU A 275 -11.15 5.58 -2.41
N SER A 276 -9.84 5.36 -2.55
CA SER A 276 -8.82 6.33 -2.16
C SER A 276 -8.88 7.58 -3.06
N ASP A 277 -9.04 7.40 -4.37
CA ASP A 277 -9.21 8.51 -5.32
C ASP A 277 -10.49 9.31 -5.01
N LEU A 278 -11.60 8.61 -4.83
CA LEU A 278 -12.88 9.20 -4.43
C LEU A 278 -12.77 9.97 -3.10
N SER A 279 -12.08 9.41 -2.11
CA SER A 279 -11.83 10.04 -0.81
C SER A 279 -11.02 11.33 -0.95
N ALA A 280 -10.01 11.35 -1.83
CA ALA A 280 -9.21 12.55 -2.08
C ALA A 280 -10.06 13.66 -2.74
N ARG A 281 -10.93 13.31 -3.70
CA ARG A 281 -11.83 14.26 -4.37
C ARG A 281 -12.87 14.89 -3.44
N LEU A 282 -13.27 14.19 -2.39
CA LEU A 282 -14.26 14.66 -1.42
C LEU A 282 -13.69 15.58 -0.33
N ARG A 283 -12.40 15.90 -0.38
CA ARG A 283 -11.75 16.81 0.57
C ARG A 283 -11.64 18.22 -0.01
N ASP A 284 -11.92 19.21 0.81
CA ASP A 284 -11.69 20.61 0.51
C ASP A 284 -10.18 20.98 0.62
N ALA A 285 -9.86 22.26 0.40
CA ALA A 285 -8.49 22.77 0.43
C ALA A 285 -7.85 22.64 1.82
N GLU A 286 -8.66 22.67 2.88
CA GLU A 286 -8.27 22.47 4.27
C GLU A 286 -8.17 20.99 4.67
N GLY A 287 -8.54 20.07 3.76
CA GLY A 287 -8.48 18.63 3.94
C GLY A 287 -9.68 18.03 4.67
N ALA A 288 -10.72 18.82 4.96
CA ALA A 288 -11.96 18.37 5.56
C ALA A 288 -12.90 17.76 4.51
N TYR A 289 -13.70 16.77 4.90
CA TYR A 289 -14.64 16.13 3.97
C TYR A 289 -15.90 16.98 3.78
N HIS A 290 -16.35 17.10 2.54
CA HIS A 290 -17.72 17.56 2.26
C HIS A 290 -18.74 16.67 2.99
N GLY A 291 -19.74 17.28 3.64
CA GLY A 291 -20.70 16.56 4.50
C GLY A 291 -20.12 16.09 5.85
N GLY A 292 -18.89 16.50 6.19
CA GLY A 292 -18.27 16.32 7.50
C GLY A 292 -17.89 14.88 7.86
N PRO A 293 -17.71 14.58 9.16
CA PRO A 293 -17.25 13.28 9.64
C PRO A 293 -18.13 12.09 9.24
N LYS A 294 -19.40 12.33 8.92
CA LYS A 294 -20.33 11.29 8.45
C LYS A 294 -19.91 10.74 7.09
N THR A 295 -19.35 11.57 6.21
CA THR A 295 -18.83 11.15 4.90
C THR A 295 -17.61 10.27 5.06
N GLU A 296 -16.69 10.66 5.94
CA GLU A 296 -15.53 9.83 6.31
C GLU A 296 -15.98 8.46 6.83
N THR A 297 -16.96 8.45 7.75
CA THR A 297 -17.50 7.21 8.31
C THR A 297 -18.09 6.30 7.23
N ALA A 298 -18.79 6.85 6.24
CA ALA A 298 -19.34 6.07 5.12
C ALA A 298 -18.25 5.44 4.25
N LEU A 299 -17.19 6.20 3.92
CA LEU A 299 -16.02 5.68 3.18
C LEU A 299 -15.29 4.60 3.98
N GLN A 300 -15.16 4.77 5.29
CA GLN A 300 -14.54 3.77 6.18
C GLN A 300 -15.38 2.49 6.27
N ARG A 301 -16.71 2.59 6.43
CA ARG A 301 -17.63 1.45 6.40
C ARG A 301 -17.50 0.68 5.09
N ARG A 302 -17.44 1.39 3.98
CA ARG A 302 -17.27 0.80 2.66
C ARG A 302 -15.96 0.02 2.54
N THR A 303 -14.86 0.60 2.99
CA THR A 303 -13.55 -0.07 3.02
C THR A 303 -13.60 -1.34 3.89
N ALA A 304 -14.34 -1.29 5.01
CA ALA A 304 -14.53 -2.42 5.90
C ALA A 304 -15.37 -3.54 5.30
N ILE A 305 -16.19 -3.31 4.27
CA ILE A 305 -16.88 -4.41 3.55
C ILE A 305 -15.87 -5.26 2.77
N LEU A 306 -14.84 -4.63 2.22
CA LEU A 306 -13.84 -5.30 1.38
C LEU A 306 -12.83 -6.08 2.21
N VAL A 307 -12.30 -5.44 3.25
CA VAL A 307 -11.22 -5.99 4.08
C VAL A 307 -11.59 -5.87 5.56
N ASN A 308 -11.94 -6.99 6.18
CA ASN A 308 -12.24 -7.10 7.61
C ASN A 308 -11.84 -8.48 8.16
N GLU A 309 -12.12 -8.73 9.45
CA GLU A 309 -11.76 -9.97 10.13
C GLU A 309 -12.38 -11.24 9.48
N ASP A 310 -13.57 -11.12 8.89
CA ASP A 310 -14.29 -12.22 8.25
C ASP A 310 -13.89 -12.41 6.77
N THR A 311 -13.60 -11.32 6.04
CA THR A 311 -13.27 -11.38 4.61
C THR A 311 -11.80 -11.69 4.36
N VAL A 312 -10.89 -11.30 5.25
CA VAL A 312 -9.45 -11.57 5.10
C VAL A 312 -9.15 -13.09 4.96
N PRO A 313 -9.74 -13.99 5.77
CA PRO A 313 -9.62 -15.43 5.56
C PRO A 313 -10.15 -15.90 4.19
N GLU A 314 -11.26 -15.34 3.71
CA GLU A 314 -11.87 -15.69 2.42
C GLU A 314 -11.00 -15.22 1.24
N ILE A 315 -10.40 -14.02 1.31
CA ILE A 315 -9.45 -13.51 0.28
C ILE A 315 -8.25 -14.46 0.11
N THR A 316 -7.82 -15.11 1.20
CA THR A 316 -6.67 -16.04 1.18
C THR A 316 -7.06 -17.52 0.98
N LYS A 317 -8.35 -17.80 0.78
CA LYS A 317 -8.89 -19.16 0.65
C LYS A 317 -8.38 -19.85 -0.61
N GLY A 318 -8.17 -21.17 -0.51
CA GLY A 318 -7.65 -21.99 -1.62
C GLY A 318 -6.18 -21.75 -1.99
N ARG A 319 -5.47 -20.86 -1.29
CA ARG A 319 -4.04 -20.57 -1.52
C ARG A 319 -3.14 -21.36 -0.57
N ASN A 320 -1.94 -21.72 -1.04
CA ASN A 320 -0.93 -22.35 -0.17
C ASN A 320 -0.37 -21.32 0.84
N PHE A 321 0.32 -21.79 1.88
CA PHE A 321 0.73 -20.94 3.00
C PHE A 321 1.61 -19.76 2.58
N ALA A 322 2.60 -19.98 1.71
CA ALA A 322 3.47 -18.93 1.18
C ALA A 322 2.70 -17.89 0.36
N GLN A 323 1.76 -18.34 -0.47
CA GLN A 323 0.86 -17.45 -1.21
C GLN A 323 0.05 -16.59 -0.23
N LYS A 324 -0.57 -17.18 0.80
CA LYS A 324 -1.34 -16.41 1.80
C LYS A 324 -0.52 -15.29 2.44
N LEU A 325 0.72 -15.57 2.83
CA LEU A 325 1.62 -14.55 3.37
C LEU A 325 1.85 -13.41 2.37
N ARG A 326 2.17 -13.72 1.10
CA ARG A 326 2.34 -12.71 0.05
C ARG A 326 1.09 -11.83 -0.10
N ILE A 327 -0.10 -12.44 -0.14
CA ILE A 327 -1.37 -11.70 -0.22
C ILE A 327 -1.50 -10.70 0.93
N LEU A 328 -1.28 -11.17 2.16
CA LEU A 328 -1.47 -10.36 3.36
C LEU A 328 -0.44 -9.22 3.45
N PHE A 329 0.81 -9.47 3.06
CA PHE A 329 1.82 -8.40 2.97
C PHE A 329 1.47 -7.36 1.91
N VAL A 330 0.88 -7.75 0.78
CA VAL A 330 0.38 -6.81 -0.23
C VAL A 330 -0.80 -6.00 0.30
N LEU A 331 -1.78 -6.65 0.96
CA LEU A 331 -2.91 -5.97 1.59
C LEU A 331 -2.45 -4.96 2.65
N GLN A 332 -1.41 -5.28 3.44
CA GLN A 332 -0.85 -4.38 4.45
C GLN A 332 -0.28 -3.08 3.84
N LYS A 333 0.09 -3.08 2.55
CA LYS A 333 0.58 -1.89 1.83
C LYS A 333 -0.52 -1.07 1.17
N MET A 334 -1.77 -1.56 1.17
CA MET A 334 -2.90 -0.82 0.63
C MET A 334 -3.39 0.26 1.62
N PRO A 335 -4.04 1.33 1.14
CA PRO A 335 -4.61 2.38 1.98
C PRO A 335 -5.88 1.88 2.69
N LEU A 336 -5.70 1.07 3.73
CA LEU A 336 -6.78 0.47 4.51
C LEU A 336 -7.25 1.39 5.66
N SER A 337 -8.51 1.22 6.08
CA SER A 337 -8.99 1.83 7.32
C SER A 337 -8.23 1.29 8.54
N PRO A 338 -8.15 2.02 9.67
CA PRO A 338 -7.44 1.55 10.86
C PRO A 338 -7.93 0.20 11.39
N THR A 339 -9.22 -0.09 11.27
CA THR A 339 -9.80 -1.37 11.69
C THR A 339 -9.43 -2.49 10.71
N ALA A 340 -9.51 -2.26 9.40
CA ALA A 340 -9.09 -3.22 8.39
C ALA A 340 -7.58 -3.54 8.48
N ALA A 341 -6.75 -2.52 8.68
CA ALA A 341 -5.31 -2.69 8.87
C ALA A 341 -4.99 -3.55 10.12
N ARG A 342 -5.72 -3.34 11.22
CA ARG A 342 -5.62 -4.19 12.42
C ARG A 342 -6.02 -5.64 12.14
N ALA A 343 -7.12 -5.87 11.42
CA ALA A 343 -7.57 -7.20 11.05
C ALA A 343 -6.53 -7.95 10.21
N VAL A 344 -5.97 -7.30 9.17
CA VAL A 344 -4.90 -7.88 8.34
C VAL A 344 -3.66 -8.19 9.18
N ASN A 345 -3.22 -7.27 10.03
CA ASN A 345 -2.05 -7.47 10.89
C ASN A 345 -2.24 -8.60 11.91
N ALA A 346 -3.40 -8.67 12.55
CA ALA A 346 -3.73 -9.71 13.53
C ALA A 346 -3.77 -11.09 12.85
N TYR A 347 -4.44 -11.19 11.71
CA TYR A 347 -4.49 -12.43 10.93
C TYR A 347 -3.11 -12.84 10.45
N LEU A 348 -2.31 -11.91 9.92
CA LEU A 348 -0.93 -12.18 9.49
C LEU A 348 -0.04 -12.65 10.65
N LYS A 349 -0.11 -11.99 11.81
CA LYS A 349 0.65 -12.36 13.02
C LYS A 349 0.29 -13.77 13.52
N SER A 350 -0.99 -14.15 13.44
CA SER A 350 -1.46 -15.48 13.85
C SER A 350 -0.76 -16.64 13.12
N PHE A 351 -0.25 -16.42 11.90
CA PHE A 351 0.51 -17.42 11.17
C PHE A 351 1.90 -17.66 11.78
N PHE A 352 2.56 -16.59 12.25
CA PHE A 352 3.92 -16.67 12.83
C PHE A 352 3.90 -17.19 14.27
N ASP A 353 2.82 -16.93 15.00
CA ASP A 353 2.59 -17.45 16.35
C ASP A 353 2.24 -18.96 16.35
N SER A 354 1.95 -19.54 15.18
CA SER A 354 1.63 -20.96 15.04
C SER A 354 2.85 -21.85 15.30
N ARG A 355 2.68 -22.87 16.15
CA ARG A 355 3.74 -23.86 16.42
C ARG A 355 4.18 -24.65 15.20
N ASP A 356 3.31 -24.81 14.21
CA ASP A 356 3.56 -25.54 12.96
C ASP A 356 3.99 -24.60 11.81
N PHE A 357 4.29 -23.33 12.11
CA PHE A 357 4.69 -22.33 11.11
C PHE A 357 5.81 -22.84 10.20
N ALA A 358 6.88 -23.40 10.78
CA ALA A 358 8.04 -23.88 10.03
C ALA A 358 7.69 -25.02 9.06
N GLY A 359 6.89 -26.00 9.50
CA GLY A 359 6.46 -27.13 8.68
C GLY A 359 5.62 -26.68 7.50
N ARG A 360 4.52 -25.96 7.79
CA ARG A 360 3.60 -25.44 6.77
C ARG A 360 4.28 -24.54 5.74
N LEU A 361 5.25 -23.75 6.20
CA LEU A 361 6.00 -22.88 5.32
C LEU A 361 6.91 -23.69 4.39
N LEU A 362 7.70 -24.62 4.93
CA LEU A 362 8.60 -25.46 4.15
C LEU A 362 7.86 -26.39 3.17
N ASP A 363 6.65 -26.84 3.51
CA ASP A 363 5.82 -27.72 2.67
C ASP A 363 5.28 -27.01 1.42
N CYS A 364 5.39 -25.67 1.35
CA CYS A 364 5.00 -24.92 0.15
C CYS A 364 5.91 -25.15 -1.05
N TRP A 365 7.12 -25.66 -0.81
CA TRP A 365 8.13 -25.87 -1.85
C TRP A 365 8.62 -27.32 -1.83
N LYS A 366 8.81 -27.92 -3.00
CA LYS A 366 9.29 -29.31 -3.11
C LYS A 366 10.81 -29.36 -3.08
N GLU A 367 11.43 -28.57 -3.94
CA GLU A 367 12.87 -28.58 -4.14
C GLU A 367 13.62 -27.86 -3.01
N ARG A 368 14.82 -28.36 -2.70
CA ARG A 368 15.70 -27.80 -1.66
C ARG A 368 16.04 -26.33 -1.92
N GLY A 369 16.34 -25.98 -3.17
CA GLY A 369 16.66 -24.60 -3.56
C GLY A 369 15.48 -23.65 -3.40
N ASP A 370 14.27 -24.10 -3.75
CA ASP A 370 13.05 -23.31 -3.63
C ASP A 370 12.68 -23.05 -2.17
N LYS A 371 12.90 -24.02 -1.27
CA LYS A 371 12.74 -23.83 0.18
C LYS A 371 13.65 -22.72 0.71
N LEU A 372 14.92 -22.69 0.29
CA LEU A 372 15.86 -21.65 0.70
C LEU A 372 15.40 -20.27 0.18
N LYS A 373 15.09 -20.17 -1.11
CA LYS A 373 14.59 -18.94 -1.74
C LYS A 373 13.31 -18.43 -1.08
N GLY A 374 12.35 -19.32 -0.86
CA GLY A 374 11.08 -19.01 -0.22
C GLY A 374 11.22 -18.46 1.19
N LEU A 375 12.09 -19.05 2.02
CA LEU A 375 12.38 -18.54 3.36
C LEU A 375 13.00 -17.14 3.31
N ALA A 376 13.99 -16.93 2.44
CA ALA A 376 14.63 -15.62 2.28
C ALA A 376 13.65 -14.55 1.78
N GLU A 377 12.73 -14.92 0.89
CA GLU A 377 11.66 -14.03 0.43
C GLU A 377 10.70 -13.64 1.56
N VAL A 378 10.25 -14.61 2.36
CA VAL A 378 9.37 -14.34 3.51
C VAL A 378 10.05 -13.41 4.50
N GLN A 379 11.34 -13.62 4.79
CA GLN A 379 12.09 -12.74 5.68
C GLN A 379 12.17 -11.30 5.12
N LYS A 380 12.40 -11.14 3.81
CA LYS A 380 12.39 -9.81 3.16
C LYS A 380 11.03 -9.13 3.28
N LEU A 381 9.93 -9.87 3.08
CA LEU A 381 8.57 -9.34 3.23
C LEU A 381 8.30 -8.89 4.68
N VAL A 382 8.75 -9.66 5.67
CA VAL A 382 8.65 -9.32 7.10
C VAL A 382 9.42 -8.03 7.41
N LEU A 383 10.68 -7.91 6.96
CA LEU A 383 11.51 -6.73 7.22
C LEU A 383 10.92 -5.46 6.57
N ALA A 384 10.31 -5.61 5.39
CA ALA A 384 9.63 -4.54 4.67
C ALA A 384 8.20 -4.24 5.17
N SER A 385 7.67 -5.01 6.12
CA SER A 385 6.28 -4.90 6.60
C SER A 385 6.02 -3.68 7.50
N ASN A 386 4.74 -3.42 7.79
CA ASN A 386 4.31 -2.38 8.74
C ASN A 386 4.19 -2.89 10.19
N PHE A 387 4.79 -4.04 10.52
CA PHE A 387 4.84 -4.50 11.90
C PHE A 387 5.70 -3.57 12.79
N PRO A 388 5.41 -3.51 14.11
CA PRO A 388 6.32 -2.90 15.08
C PRO A 388 7.75 -3.44 14.95
N SER A 389 8.77 -2.65 15.28
CA SER A 389 10.17 -3.06 15.15
C SER A 389 10.48 -4.37 15.90
N GLU A 390 9.98 -4.51 17.14
CA GLU A 390 10.18 -5.71 17.94
C GLU A 390 9.59 -6.96 17.27
N ASP A 391 8.36 -6.85 16.74
CA ASP A 391 7.71 -7.94 16.01
C ASP A 391 8.46 -8.26 14.71
N ARG A 392 8.94 -7.25 13.96
CA ARG A 392 9.73 -7.48 12.73
C ARG A 392 11.00 -8.25 13.01
N ASP A 393 11.75 -7.84 14.04
CA ASP A 393 13.03 -8.45 14.39
C ASP A 393 12.83 -9.88 14.91
N TRP A 394 11.80 -10.11 15.74
CA TRP A 394 11.45 -11.43 16.24
C TRP A 394 11.04 -12.38 15.12
N ILE A 395 10.11 -11.98 14.25
CA ILE A 395 9.65 -12.81 13.13
C ILE A 395 10.79 -13.06 12.13
N ALA A 396 11.56 -12.02 11.77
CA ALA A 396 12.68 -12.16 10.85
C ALA A 396 13.76 -13.10 11.41
N GLY A 397 14.02 -13.04 12.72
CA GLY A 397 14.90 -13.97 13.42
C GLY A 397 14.38 -15.41 13.42
N GLN A 398 13.08 -15.61 13.63
CA GLN A 398 12.45 -16.94 13.56
C GLN A 398 12.61 -17.58 12.17
N VAL A 399 12.41 -16.80 11.09
CA VAL A 399 12.59 -17.28 9.71
C VAL A 399 14.07 -17.61 9.42
N ASP A 400 15.02 -16.82 9.91
CA ASP A 400 16.45 -17.12 9.81
C ASP A 400 16.83 -18.38 10.59
N ASP A 401 16.26 -18.60 11.78
CA ASP A 401 16.51 -19.80 12.58
C ASP A 401 15.98 -21.06 11.90
N ILE A 402 14.82 -20.99 11.24
CA ILE A 402 14.28 -22.08 10.41
C ILE A 402 15.25 -22.37 9.26
N GLN A 403 15.72 -21.36 8.55
CA GLN A 403 16.64 -21.56 7.43
C GLN A 403 17.99 -22.13 7.91
N ASN A 404 18.54 -21.61 9.01
CA ASN A 404 19.80 -22.09 9.59
C ASN A 404 19.68 -23.56 10.07
N ALA A 405 18.55 -23.93 10.67
CA ALA A 405 18.27 -25.33 11.01
C ALA A 405 18.17 -26.20 9.75
N PHE A 406 17.48 -25.72 8.70
CA PHE A 406 17.36 -26.42 7.42
C PHE A 406 18.72 -26.64 6.73
N LEU A 407 19.60 -25.64 6.73
CA LEU A 407 20.97 -25.75 6.20
C LEU A 407 21.77 -26.87 6.88
N ARG A 408 21.59 -27.04 8.20
CA ARG A 408 22.26 -28.08 8.99
C ARG A 408 21.65 -29.46 8.78
N THR A 409 20.33 -29.58 8.88
CA THR A 409 19.62 -30.87 8.80
C THR A 409 19.71 -31.48 7.42
N GLN A 410 19.54 -30.67 6.37
CA GLN A 410 19.67 -31.10 4.97
C GLN A 410 21.11 -31.13 4.47
N ARG A 411 22.08 -30.88 5.37
CA ARG A 411 23.52 -30.92 5.08
C ARG A 411 23.92 -30.10 3.84
N VAL A 412 23.25 -28.97 3.61
CA VAL A 412 23.41 -28.13 2.40
C VAL A 412 24.86 -27.70 2.22
N LEU A 413 25.53 -27.35 3.32
CA LEU A 413 26.92 -26.89 3.32
C LEU A 413 27.94 -28.00 3.59
N ALA A 414 27.50 -29.25 3.82
CA ALA A 414 28.41 -30.35 4.14
C ALA A 414 29.46 -30.60 3.05
N PRO A 415 29.14 -30.52 1.74
CA PRO A 415 30.14 -30.65 0.69
C PRO A 415 31.29 -29.63 0.82
N LEU A 416 31.05 -28.44 1.37
CA LEU A 416 32.06 -27.37 1.51
C LEU A 416 32.82 -27.41 2.85
N ILE A 417 32.36 -28.19 3.83
CA ILE A 417 32.87 -28.13 5.22
C ILE A 417 33.54 -29.44 5.67
N GLN A 418 33.09 -30.61 5.21
CA GLN A 418 33.44 -31.91 5.80
C GLN A 418 34.50 -32.71 5.03
N THR A 419 35.03 -32.20 3.92
CA THR A 419 35.94 -32.96 3.07
C THR A 419 37.39 -32.84 3.57
N LYS A 420 38.09 -33.99 3.69
CA LYS A 420 39.56 -34.03 3.89
C LYS A 420 40.31 -33.50 2.66
N GLU A 421 39.66 -33.58 1.50
CA GLU A 421 40.12 -33.08 0.21
C GLU A 421 39.34 -31.81 -0.19
N ASP A 422 39.80 -31.11 -1.23
CA ASP A 422 39.08 -29.93 -1.72
C ASP A 422 37.75 -30.34 -2.38
N PRO A 423 36.65 -29.61 -2.13
CA PRO A 423 35.38 -29.91 -2.76
C PRO A 423 35.44 -29.69 -4.27
N PRO A 424 34.65 -30.45 -5.06
CA PRO A 424 34.55 -30.23 -6.49
C PRO A 424 34.02 -28.82 -6.79
N PRO A 425 34.55 -28.12 -7.81
CA PRO A 425 34.12 -26.76 -8.15
C PRO A 425 32.61 -26.62 -8.33
N GLU A 426 31.94 -27.63 -8.88
CA GLU A 426 30.50 -27.65 -9.12
C GLU A 426 29.70 -27.50 -7.81
N ALA A 427 30.15 -28.14 -6.73
CA ALA A 427 29.48 -28.03 -5.42
C ALA A 427 29.62 -26.62 -4.83
N VAL A 428 30.77 -25.97 -5.03
CA VAL A 428 30.98 -24.57 -4.63
C VAL A 428 30.08 -23.65 -5.47
N LEU A 429 30.05 -23.86 -6.79
CA LEU A 429 29.24 -23.06 -7.72
C LEU A 429 27.73 -23.19 -7.46
N GLU A 430 27.25 -24.36 -7.02
CA GLU A 430 25.84 -24.52 -6.63
C GLU A 430 25.45 -23.56 -5.50
N ILE A 431 26.28 -23.47 -4.45
CA ILE A 431 26.03 -22.58 -3.31
C ILE A 431 26.23 -21.11 -3.69
N VAL A 432 27.22 -20.80 -4.53
CA VAL A 432 27.39 -19.44 -5.08
C VAL A 432 26.16 -19.02 -5.89
N ARG A 433 25.61 -19.90 -6.73
CA ARG A 433 24.39 -19.61 -7.49
C ARG A 433 23.21 -19.32 -6.59
N LEU A 434 23.01 -20.13 -5.53
CA LEU A 434 21.97 -19.86 -4.54
C LEU A 434 22.17 -18.52 -3.82
N ALA A 435 23.41 -18.14 -3.53
CA ALA A 435 23.72 -16.83 -2.96
C ALA A 435 23.36 -15.70 -3.92
N GLY A 436 23.74 -15.81 -5.20
CA GLY A 436 23.39 -14.84 -6.24
C GLY A 436 21.88 -14.71 -6.47
N ASP A 437 21.15 -15.82 -6.37
CA ASP A 437 19.67 -15.83 -6.43
C ASP A 437 19.02 -15.25 -5.15
N GLY A 438 19.80 -14.81 -4.15
CA GLY A 438 19.31 -14.25 -2.91
C GLY A 438 18.57 -15.25 -2.03
N ALA A 439 18.97 -16.53 -2.07
CA ALA A 439 18.30 -17.64 -1.40
C ALA A 439 18.55 -17.72 0.12
N PHE A 440 19.33 -16.81 0.69
CA PHE A 440 19.70 -16.87 2.11
C PHE A 440 19.15 -15.68 2.90
N CYS A 441 18.58 -15.99 4.05
CA CYS A 441 18.13 -15.03 5.05
C CYS A 441 19.30 -14.21 5.58
N THR A 442 19.04 -12.96 5.96
CA THR A 442 19.97 -12.13 6.72
C THR A 442 20.06 -12.66 8.16
N GLY A 443 21.28 -12.83 8.67
CA GLY A 443 21.53 -13.32 10.03
C GLY A 443 22.50 -14.49 10.07
N LYS A 444 22.19 -15.49 10.91
CA LYS A 444 22.99 -16.69 11.16
C LYS A 444 23.16 -17.51 9.88
N SER A 445 22.11 -17.62 9.06
CA SER A 445 22.16 -18.38 7.79
C SER A 445 23.16 -17.75 6.83
N ARG A 446 23.08 -16.43 6.62
CA ARG A 446 24.05 -15.68 5.80
C ARG A 446 25.48 -15.89 6.28
N VAL A 447 25.73 -15.76 7.58
CA VAL A 447 27.08 -15.91 8.16
C VAL A 447 27.61 -17.33 7.97
N ALA A 448 26.77 -18.36 8.14
CA ALA A 448 27.17 -19.76 7.94
C ALA A 448 27.57 -20.02 6.48
N VAL A 449 26.77 -19.52 5.52
CA VAL A 449 27.06 -19.62 4.09
C VAL A 449 28.31 -18.83 3.72
N ALA A 450 28.44 -17.60 4.21
CA ALA A 450 29.58 -16.74 3.95
C ALA A 450 30.90 -17.40 4.40
N ARG A 451 30.92 -17.98 5.61
CA ARG A 451 32.09 -18.70 6.14
C ARG A 451 32.43 -19.96 5.32
N ALA A 452 31.42 -20.64 4.76
CA ALA A 452 31.64 -21.79 3.90
C ALA A 452 32.21 -21.37 2.53
N LEU A 453 31.62 -20.36 1.90
CA LEU A 453 32.04 -19.87 0.59
C LEU A 453 33.38 -19.15 0.61
N TYR A 454 33.63 -18.30 1.61
CA TYR A 454 34.90 -17.58 1.75
C TYR A 454 36.09 -18.54 1.74
N ARG A 455 35.99 -19.66 2.47
CA ARG A 455 37.05 -20.67 2.54
C ARG A 455 37.33 -21.38 1.22
N GLN A 456 36.30 -21.56 0.38
CA GLN A 456 36.43 -22.38 -0.83
C GLN A 456 36.69 -21.56 -2.09
N THR A 457 36.07 -20.38 -2.21
CA THR A 457 36.19 -19.52 -3.39
C THR A 457 37.54 -18.83 -3.55
N HIS A 458 38.33 -18.80 -2.48
CA HIS A 458 39.72 -18.31 -2.48
C HIS A 458 40.75 -19.43 -2.57
N ARG A 459 40.34 -20.69 -2.80
CA ARG A 459 41.30 -21.78 -3.00
C ARG A 459 41.87 -21.77 -4.41
N PRO A 460 43.19 -21.97 -4.59
CA PRO A 460 43.82 -22.03 -5.90
C PRO A 460 43.15 -23.02 -6.85
N ARG A 461 42.76 -24.21 -6.37
CA ARG A 461 42.06 -25.22 -7.19
C ARG A 461 40.74 -24.72 -7.76
N PHE A 462 39.93 -24.02 -6.97
CA PHE A 462 38.68 -23.44 -7.44
C PHE A 462 38.93 -22.33 -8.46
N VAL A 463 39.86 -21.42 -8.15
CA VAL A 463 40.22 -20.31 -9.03
C VAL A 463 40.76 -20.80 -10.37
N ARG A 464 41.65 -21.80 -10.38
CA ARG A 464 42.13 -22.44 -11.61
C ARG A 464 41.00 -23.14 -12.35
N GLY A 465 40.24 -23.99 -11.65
CA GLY A 465 39.17 -24.79 -12.23
C GLY A 465 38.02 -23.98 -12.82
N PHE A 466 37.69 -22.82 -12.24
CA PHE A 466 36.57 -21.99 -12.66
C PHE A 466 36.98 -20.78 -13.50
N LEU A 467 38.04 -20.04 -13.14
CA LEU A 467 38.41 -18.79 -13.84
C LEU A 467 39.43 -19.02 -14.95
N LEU A 468 40.42 -19.90 -14.73
CA LEU A 468 41.47 -20.12 -15.72
C LEU A 468 41.04 -21.08 -16.85
N ASN A 469 40.09 -21.97 -16.59
CA ASN A 469 39.44 -22.81 -17.61
C ASN A 469 38.45 -22.05 -18.54
N ALA A 470 38.39 -20.72 -18.47
CA ALA A 470 37.59 -19.93 -19.41
C ALA A 470 38.22 -19.97 -20.82
N ALA A 471 37.40 -20.18 -21.85
CA ALA A 471 37.86 -20.32 -23.24
C ALA A 471 38.37 -18.99 -23.83
N SER A 472 37.96 -17.85 -23.25
CA SER A 472 38.39 -16.52 -23.69
C SER A 472 38.55 -15.54 -22.53
N PRO A 473 39.33 -14.45 -22.70
CA PRO A 473 39.42 -13.36 -21.72
C PRO A 473 38.06 -12.73 -21.39
N LYS A 474 37.18 -12.59 -22.39
CA LYS A 474 35.82 -12.05 -22.21
C LYS A 474 34.96 -12.96 -21.32
N GLU A 475 35.03 -14.27 -21.54
CA GLU A 475 34.34 -15.23 -20.71
C GLU A 475 34.87 -15.22 -19.27
N ARG A 476 36.19 -15.12 -19.09
CA ARG A 476 36.80 -14.99 -17.77
C ARG A 476 36.27 -13.77 -17.01
N GLN A 477 36.21 -12.62 -17.69
CA GLN A 477 35.68 -11.38 -17.11
C GLN A 477 34.21 -11.52 -16.69
N ALA A 478 33.38 -12.19 -17.51
CA ALA A 478 31.99 -12.48 -17.17
C ALA A 478 31.86 -13.40 -15.94
N ARG A 479 32.67 -14.46 -15.88
CA ARG A 479 32.71 -15.39 -14.73
C ARG A 479 33.12 -14.68 -13.43
N VAL A 480 34.12 -13.79 -13.49
CA VAL A 480 34.53 -12.94 -12.36
C VAL A 480 33.40 -12.03 -11.91
N ALA A 481 32.77 -11.30 -12.84
CA ALA A 481 31.70 -10.37 -12.51
C ALA A 481 30.52 -11.07 -11.82
N TRP A 482 30.11 -12.22 -12.36
CA TRP A 482 29.06 -13.05 -11.76
C TRP A 482 29.43 -13.56 -10.36
N LEU A 483 30.65 -14.06 -10.19
CA LEU A 483 31.12 -14.58 -8.90
C LEU A 483 31.18 -13.48 -7.84
N ARG A 484 31.70 -12.30 -8.20
CA ARG A 484 31.73 -11.12 -7.33
C ARG A 484 30.32 -10.70 -6.90
N GLN A 485 29.39 -10.58 -7.84
CA GLN A 485 28.00 -10.21 -7.54
C GLN A 485 27.33 -11.24 -6.62
N SER A 486 27.52 -12.52 -6.89
CA SER A 486 26.90 -13.61 -6.14
C SER A 486 27.45 -13.72 -4.71
N LEU A 487 28.76 -13.52 -4.51
CA LEU A 487 29.40 -13.53 -3.20
C LEU A 487 29.06 -12.30 -2.37
N ALA A 488 28.87 -11.13 -3.00
CA ALA A 488 28.44 -9.92 -2.33
C ALA A 488 27.07 -10.09 -1.65
N MET A 489 26.15 -10.87 -2.23
CA MET A 489 24.83 -11.15 -1.64
C MET A 489 24.89 -11.79 -0.25
N VAL A 490 25.97 -12.52 0.05
CA VAL A 490 26.23 -13.12 1.36
C VAL A 490 27.34 -12.42 2.15
N GLY A 491 27.85 -11.29 1.65
CA GLY A 491 28.92 -10.52 2.30
C GLY A 491 30.28 -11.21 2.26
N VAL A 492 30.56 -11.99 1.21
CA VAL A 492 31.89 -12.58 0.99
C VAL A 492 32.66 -11.69 0.01
N PRO A 493 33.83 -11.14 0.39
CA PRO A 493 34.68 -10.42 -0.55
C PRO A 493 35.22 -11.40 -1.59
N PHE A 494 35.44 -10.93 -2.83
CA PHE A 494 36.06 -11.72 -3.88
C PHE A 494 37.24 -10.97 -4.47
N ILE A 495 38.41 -11.61 -4.49
CA ILE A 495 39.63 -11.05 -5.06
C ILE A 495 39.86 -11.62 -6.44
N ASP A 496 39.79 -10.76 -7.45
CA ASP A 496 40.17 -11.12 -8.80
C ASP A 496 41.69 -11.04 -8.97
N LEU A 497 42.36 -12.18 -8.86
CA LEU A 497 43.81 -12.30 -9.04
C LEU A 497 44.29 -11.77 -10.40
N SER A 498 43.47 -11.82 -11.45
CA SER A 498 43.86 -11.38 -12.79
C SER A 498 44.03 -9.86 -12.91
N THR A 499 43.54 -9.11 -11.92
CA THR A 499 43.74 -7.65 -11.83
C THR A 499 44.93 -7.28 -10.94
N GLN A 500 45.44 -8.22 -10.15
CA GLN A 500 46.47 -7.95 -9.16
C GLN A 500 47.84 -7.79 -9.82
N ARG A 501 48.62 -6.84 -9.30
CA ARG A 501 50.02 -6.64 -9.67
C ARG A 501 50.94 -6.99 -8.51
N VAL A 502 51.83 -7.95 -8.72
CA VAL A 502 52.73 -8.45 -7.66
C VAL A 502 54.20 -8.16 -8.02
N LEU A 503 54.96 -7.69 -7.04
CA LEU A 503 56.42 -7.53 -7.14
C LEU A 503 57.12 -8.65 -6.38
N ALA A 504 57.88 -9.50 -7.09
CA ALA A 504 58.69 -10.55 -6.50
C ALA A 504 60.17 -10.11 -6.42
N VAL A 505 60.72 -10.01 -5.22
CA VAL A 505 62.06 -9.49 -4.94
C VAL A 505 62.88 -10.59 -4.27
N ASP A 506 63.97 -11.00 -4.91
CA ASP A 506 64.89 -12.01 -4.40
C ASP A 506 66.21 -11.82 -5.17
N ASP A 507 67.37 -11.96 -4.54
CA ASP A 507 68.66 -11.74 -5.21
C ASP A 507 69.09 -12.93 -6.06
N GLU A 508 68.66 -14.12 -5.68
CA GLU A 508 68.91 -15.34 -6.42
C GLU A 508 67.88 -15.52 -7.56
N GLU A 509 68.38 -15.76 -8.78
CA GLU A 509 67.53 -15.90 -9.96
C GLU A 509 66.57 -17.11 -9.89
N GLY A 510 67.02 -18.21 -9.27
CA GLY A 510 66.25 -19.45 -9.13
C GLY A 510 64.97 -19.27 -8.30
N PRO A 511 65.07 -18.89 -7.01
CA PRO A 511 63.92 -18.58 -6.15
C PRO A 511 63.01 -17.51 -6.75
N ARG A 512 63.57 -16.43 -7.32
CA ARG A 512 62.81 -15.38 -8.01
C ARG A 512 61.95 -15.92 -9.15
N LYS A 513 62.52 -16.78 -10.01
CA LYS A 513 61.80 -17.44 -11.10
C LYS A 513 60.75 -18.42 -10.60
N LEU A 514 61.01 -19.15 -9.52
CA LEU A 514 60.06 -20.07 -8.90
C LEU A 514 58.82 -19.30 -8.40
N VAL A 515 59.01 -18.24 -7.61
CA VAL A 515 57.92 -17.38 -7.11
C VAL A 515 57.12 -16.82 -8.29
N ALA A 516 57.78 -16.25 -9.30
CA ALA A 516 57.10 -15.71 -10.47
C ALA A 516 56.34 -16.76 -11.28
N SER A 517 56.83 -18.01 -11.35
CA SER A 517 56.12 -19.12 -11.99
C SER A 517 54.86 -19.50 -11.24
N VAL A 518 54.97 -19.68 -9.92
CA VAL A 518 53.84 -20.01 -9.06
C VAL A 518 52.77 -18.92 -9.18
N LEU A 519 53.13 -17.63 -9.09
CA LEU A 519 52.20 -16.51 -9.26
C LEU A 519 51.50 -16.50 -10.63
N ARG A 520 52.20 -16.87 -11.71
CA ARG A 520 51.59 -17.03 -13.04
C ARG A 520 50.57 -18.17 -13.04
N ASP A 521 50.91 -19.29 -12.41
CA ASP A 521 50.03 -20.45 -12.31
C ASP A 521 48.81 -20.16 -11.40
N LEU A 522 48.92 -19.25 -10.43
CA LEU A 522 47.77 -18.72 -9.68
C LEU A 522 46.83 -17.84 -10.53
N GLY A 523 47.31 -17.33 -11.67
CA GLY A 523 46.55 -16.42 -12.53
C GLY A 523 46.69 -14.94 -12.17
N ILE A 524 47.78 -14.55 -11.49
CA ILE A 524 48.09 -13.13 -11.24
C ILE A 524 48.31 -12.41 -12.57
N GLY A 525 47.64 -11.27 -12.76
CA GLY A 525 47.62 -10.55 -14.03
C GLY A 525 48.93 -9.91 -14.44
N ARG A 526 49.66 -9.33 -13.48
CA ARG A 526 50.93 -8.65 -13.72
C ARG A 526 51.95 -9.02 -12.65
N ILE A 527 53.11 -9.51 -13.07
CA ILE A 527 54.18 -9.92 -12.16
C ILE A 527 55.45 -9.23 -12.61
N ASP A 528 55.99 -8.38 -11.76
CA ASP A 528 57.30 -7.76 -11.93
C ASP A 528 58.29 -8.44 -10.99
N THR A 529 59.56 -8.49 -11.39
CA THR A 529 60.63 -9.07 -10.56
C THR A 529 61.74 -8.05 -10.34
N ALA A 530 62.35 -8.05 -9.16
CA ALA A 530 63.53 -7.24 -8.84
C ALA A 530 64.63 -8.11 -8.21
N ALA A 531 65.88 -7.77 -8.49
CA ALA A 531 67.04 -8.53 -8.05
C ALA A 531 67.62 -8.09 -6.70
N ASP A 532 67.08 -7.04 -6.10
CA ASP A 532 67.45 -6.57 -4.77
C ASP A 532 66.46 -5.48 -4.30
N GLY A 533 66.62 -5.02 -3.05
CA GLY A 533 65.74 -4.01 -2.50
C GLY A 533 65.85 -2.60 -3.14
N GLN A 534 66.98 -2.23 -3.72
CA GLN A 534 67.13 -0.94 -4.42
C GLN A 534 66.35 -0.94 -5.73
N GLU A 535 66.49 -2.00 -6.55
CA GLU A 535 65.70 -2.15 -7.78
C GLU A 535 64.19 -2.24 -7.46
N ALA A 536 63.82 -2.92 -6.37
CA ALA A 536 62.43 -2.97 -5.93
C ALA A 536 61.89 -1.56 -5.59
N LEU A 537 62.68 -0.74 -4.89
CA LEU A 537 62.31 0.63 -4.54
C LEU A 537 62.16 1.51 -5.79
N GLU A 538 63.10 1.42 -6.73
CA GLU A 538 63.02 2.13 -8.02
C GLU A 538 61.72 1.80 -8.75
N ARG A 539 61.38 0.50 -8.85
CA ARG A 539 60.14 0.03 -9.46
C ARG A 539 58.89 0.49 -8.71
N LEU A 540 58.93 0.57 -7.38
CA LEU A 540 57.81 1.07 -6.56
C LEU A 540 57.58 2.58 -6.74
N THR A 541 58.65 3.34 -6.98
CA THR A 541 58.58 4.80 -7.19
C THR A 541 58.31 5.22 -8.64
N ALA A 542 58.39 4.29 -9.59
CA ALA A 542 58.13 4.57 -10.99
C ALA A 542 56.67 5.02 -11.22
N ALA A 543 56.47 5.99 -12.11
CA ALA A 543 55.14 6.51 -12.44
C ALA A 543 54.22 5.38 -12.94
N GLY A 544 53.04 5.21 -12.32
CA GLY A 544 52.08 4.15 -12.65
C GLY A 544 52.36 2.79 -12.02
N ALA A 545 53.26 2.70 -11.05
CA ALA A 545 53.56 1.47 -10.31
C ALA A 545 52.62 1.27 -9.11
N GLU A 546 51.37 0.84 -9.38
CA GLU A 546 50.47 0.36 -8.33
C GLU A 546 50.62 -1.15 -8.16
N TYR A 547 51.36 -1.56 -7.12
CA TYR A 547 51.44 -2.95 -6.71
C TYR A 547 50.38 -3.26 -5.65
N ASP A 548 49.89 -4.49 -5.65
CA ASP A 548 48.93 -5.01 -4.68
C ASP A 548 49.57 -5.92 -3.63
N LEU A 549 50.75 -6.46 -3.93
CA LEU A 549 51.52 -7.31 -3.03
C LEU A 549 53.00 -7.25 -3.38
N ILE A 550 53.85 -7.19 -2.36
CA ILE A 550 55.28 -7.43 -2.47
C ILE A 550 55.59 -8.78 -1.82
N ILE A 551 56.33 -9.63 -2.52
CA ILE A 551 56.92 -10.85 -1.98
C ILE A 551 58.43 -10.65 -2.01
N CYS A 552 59.07 -10.60 -0.85
CA CYS A 552 60.47 -10.18 -0.75
C CYS A 552 61.29 -11.15 0.09
N ASP A 553 62.48 -11.53 -0.39
CA ASP A 553 63.46 -12.21 0.46
C ASP A 553 63.98 -11.26 1.54
N TRP A 554 64.22 -11.82 2.72
CA TRP A 554 64.77 -11.12 3.86
C TRP A 554 66.23 -10.75 3.61
N MET A 555 67.02 -11.70 3.13
CA MET A 555 68.48 -11.61 3.04
C MET A 555 68.90 -11.27 1.62
N MET A 556 69.07 -9.97 1.33
CA MET A 556 69.51 -9.49 0.02
C MET A 556 70.66 -8.49 0.16
N PRO A 557 71.58 -8.42 -0.82
CA PRO A 557 72.65 -7.43 -0.86
C PRO A 557 72.08 -6.02 -1.13
N ARG A 558 72.89 -5.00 -0.82
CA ARG A 558 72.56 -3.55 -0.89
C ARG A 558 71.47 -3.11 0.08
N LEU A 559 70.25 -3.60 -0.11
CA LEU A 559 69.09 -3.30 0.72
C LEU A 559 68.36 -4.60 1.07
N ASN A 560 68.38 -4.95 2.36
CA ASN A 560 67.71 -6.15 2.85
C ASN A 560 66.17 -5.97 2.88
N GLY A 561 65.44 -7.08 3.00
CA GLY A 561 63.97 -7.06 2.96
C GLY A 561 63.32 -6.28 4.11
N LEU A 562 63.94 -6.25 5.30
CA LEU A 562 63.42 -5.49 6.45
C LEU A 562 63.54 -3.98 6.24
N ASP A 563 64.67 -3.53 5.70
CA ASP A 563 64.90 -2.12 5.41
C ASP A 563 64.09 -1.66 4.19
N LEU A 564 63.86 -2.53 3.21
CA LEU A 564 62.86 -2.30 2.16
C LEU A 564 61.45 -2.15 2.75
N LEU A 565 61.02 -3.05 3.65
CA LEU A 565 59.72 -2.96 4.31
C LEU A 565 59.53 -1.62 5.03
N LYS A 566 60.54 -1.14 5.78
CA LYS A 566 60.48 0.17 6.44
C LYS A 566 60.24 1.30 5.45
N ARG A 567 61.01 1.34 4.36
CA ARG A 567 60.87 2.37 3.30
C ARG A 567 59.53 2.28 2.58
N VAL A 568 59.04 1.07 2.32
CA VAL A 568 57.70 0.88 1.75
C VAL A 568 56.64 1.44 2.69
N ARG A 569 56.74 1.20 4.00
CA ARG A 569 55.77 1.68 4.99
C ARG A 569 55.76 3.19 5.15
N GLU A 570 56.85 3.89 4.84
CA GLU A 570 56.89 5.36 4.81
C GLU A 570 56.01 5.96 3.70
N VAL A 571 55.83 5.22 2.58
CA VAL A 571 55.10 5.71 1.40
C VAL A 571 53.72 5.04 1.23
N ARG A 572 53.62 3.75 1.58
CA ARG A 572 52.45 2.88 1.42
C ARG A 572 52.28 2.01 2.67
N THR A 573 51.61 2.57 3.66
CA THR A 573 51.37 1.91 4.96
C THR A 573 50.54 0.65 4.85
N ASP A 574 49.63 0.59 3.87
CA ASP A 574 48.63 -0.45 3.66
C ASP A 574 49.08 -1.57 2.69
N LEU A 575 50.15 -1.37 1.93
CA LEU A 575 50.57 -2.30 0.87
C LEU A 575 50.93 -3.68 1.46
N PRO A 576 50.24 -4.77 1.07
CA PRO A 576 50.57 -6.08 1.56
C PRO A 576 52.02 -6.49 1.27
N PHE A 577 52.70 -7.02 2.29
CA PHE A 577 54.10 -7.40 2.22
C PHE A 577 54.30 -8.79 2.83
N LEU A 578 54.65 -9.76 1.97
CA LEU A 578 54.95 -11.14 2.34
C LEU A 578 56.47 -11.34 2.36
N MET A 579 57.00 -11.63 3.54
CA MET A 579 58.42 -11.85 3.72
C MET A 579 58.79 -13.33 3.51
N VAL A 580 59.78 -13.59 2.66
CA VAL A 580 60.37 -14.91 2.44
C VAL A 580 61.68 -14.97 3.22
N THR A 581 61.95 -16.03 3.97
CA THR A 581 63.19 -16.10 4.77
C THR A 581 63.71 -17.52 4.97
N ALA A 582 65.02 -17.71 4.93
CA ALA A 582 65.69 -18.95 5.37
C ALA A 582 65.83 -19.05 6.91
N LEU A 583 65.63 -17.94 7.64
CA LEU A 583 65.87 -17.84 9.07
C LEU A 583 64.57 -17.43 9.80
N ALA A 584 63.67 -18.39 10.01
CA ALA A 584 62.40 -18.18 10.73
C ALA A 584 62.58 -18.14 12.27
N THR A 585 63.54 -17.35 12.78
CA THR A 585 63.72 -17.19 14.23
C THR A 585 62.64 -16.28 14.82
N LEU A 586 62.24 -16.54 16.07
CA LEU A 586 61.21 -15.77 16.76
C LEU A 586 61.54 -14.26 16.83
N GLU A 587 62.82 -13.91 16.97
CA GLU A 587 63.27 -12.51 17.01
C GLU A 587 63.15 -11.79 15.66
N ALA A 588 63.41 -12.49 14.55
CA ALA A 588 63.25 -11.92 13.21
C ALA A 588 61.75 -11.65 12.94
N VAL A 589 60.88 -12.60 13.27
CA VAL A 589 59.43 -12.43 13.14
C VAL A 589 58.92 -11.24 13.97
N LYS A 590 59.38 -11.08 15.23
CA LYS A 590 59.03 -9.93 16.07
C LYS A 590 59.45 -8.59 15.45
N ARG A 591 60.63 -8.53 14.83
CA ARG A 591 61.13 -7.32 14.16
C ARG A 591 60.27 -6.94 12.94
N ALA A 592 59.89 -7.91 12.11
CA ALA A 592 59.02 -7.62 10.96
C ALA A 592 57.59 -7.26 11.37
N LEU A 593 57.04 -7.89 12.42
CA LEU A 593 55.73 -7.54 12.97
C LEU A 593 55.70 -6.11 13.51
N ALA A 594 56.79 -5.62 14.12
CA ALA A 594 56.90 -4.23 14.58
C ALA A 594 56.78 -3.20 13.44
N HIS A 595 57.01 -3.62 12.19
CA HIS A 595 56.87 -2.81 10.98
C HIS A 595 55.66 -3.21 10.12
N GLN A 596 54.66 -3.88 10.71
CA GLN A 596 53.40 -4.24 10.04
C GLN A 596 53.61 -5.06 8.75
N VAL A 597 54.49 -6.06 8.80
CA VAL A 597 54.54 -7.10 7.75
C VAL A 597 53.20 -7.85 7.69
N SER A 598 52.72 -8.17 6.49
CA SER A 598 51.42 -8.84 6.32
C SER A 598 51.51 -10.35 6.52
N GLY A 599 52.69 -10.93 6.27
CA GLY A 599 52.93 -12.34 6.52
C GLY A 599 54.38 -12.74 6.29
N TYR A 600 54.70 -13.98 6.63
CA TYR A 600 56.00 -14.58 6.31
C TYR A 600 55.85 -16.03 5.83
N ILE A 601 56.84 -16.49 5.07
CA ILE A 601 57.00 -17.86 4.59
C ILE A 601 58.46 -18.29 4.74
N ALA A 602 58.68 -19.48 5.29
CA ALA A 602 60.02 -20.01 5.54
C ALA A 602 60.52 -20.82 4.34
N LYS A 603 61.78 -20.64 3.93
CA LYS A 603 62.47 -21.48 2.94
C LYS A 603 62.95 -22.78 3.62
N PRO A 604 62.85 -23.96 2.96
CA PRO A 604 62.17 -24.20 1.69
C PRO A 604 60.64 -24.26 1.85
N PHE A 605 59.90 -23.77 0.86
CA PHE A 605 58.44 -23.84 0.81
C PHE A 605 57.96 -24.56 -0.45
N THR A 606 56.77 -25.15 -0.38
CA THR A 606 56.08 -25.73 -1.55
C THR A 606 55.28 -24.66 -2.31
N PRO A 607 54.97 -24.86 -3.61
CA PRO A 607 54.05 -23.99 -4.34
C PRO A 607 52.72 -23.77 -3.61
N ASP A 608 52.13 -24.83 -3.06
CA ASP A 608 50.87 -24.76 -2.29
C ASP A 608 50.98 -23.86 -1.05
N GLN A 609 52.12 -23.89 -0.34
CA GLN A 609 52.35 -23.02 0.82
C GLN A 609 52.49 -21.54 0.42
N LEU A 610 53.11 -21.25 -0.72
CA LEU A 610 53.20 -19.89 -1.26
C LEU A 610 51.82 -19.41 -1.72
N GLU A 611 51.08 -20.25 -2.44
CA GLU A 611 49.71 -20.01 -2.87
C GLU A 611 48.80 -19.59 -1.71
N GLU A 612 48.79 -20.39 -0.65
CA GLU A 612 47.98 -20.12 0.55
C GLU A 612 48.34 -18.78 1.20
N LYS A 613 49.63 -18.47 1.32
CA LYS A 613 50.09 -17.21 1.93
C LYS A 613 49.74 -16.00 1.09
N VAL A 614 49.92 -16.07 -0.22
CA VAL A 614 49.58 -14.99 -1.15
C VAL A 614 48.08 -14.66 -1.06
N PHE A 615 47.22 -15.68 -1.11
CA PHE A 615 45.78 -15.48 -0.96
C PHE A 615 45.41 -14.88 0.38
N LEU A 616 45.96 -15.38 1.49
CA LEU A 616 45.65 -14.88 2.82
C LEU A 616 46.03 -13.41 2.98
N VAL A 617 47.22 -13.03 2.47
CA VAL A 617 47.73 -11.66 2.53
C VAL A 617 46.93 -10.71 1.64
N LEU A 618 46.56 -11.12 0.42
CA LEU A 618 45.68 -10.32 -0.45
C LEU A 618 44.26 -10.20 0.14
N ALA A 619 43.74 -11.26 0.78
CA ALA A 619 42.43 -11.25 1.42
C ALA A 619 42.32 -10.29 2.61
N GLN A 620 43.40 -10.10 3.36
CA GLN A 620 43.45 -9.12 4.45
C GLN A 620 43.27 -7.67 3.95
N LYS A 621 43.74 -7.35 2.73
CA LYS A 621 43.53 -6.04 2.10
C LYS A 621 42.04 -5.78 1.82
N GLY A 622 41.29 -6.81 1.44
CA GLY A 622 39.85 -6.71 1.13
C GLY A 622 38.91 -6.71 2.34
N MET A 623 39.42 -6.81 3.58
CA MET A 623 38.63 -6.74 4.83
C MET A 623 38.68 -5.38 5.52
N GLY A 624 39.44 -4.42 4.97
CA GLY A 624 39.64 -3.08 5.53
C GLY A 624 38.65 -2.01 5.04
N GLU A 625 37.75 -2.38 4.12
CA GLU A 625 36.58 -1.59 3.67
C GLU A 625 35.30 -2.32 4.08
#